data_AF-A0A183TU99-F1
#
_entry.id   AF-A0A183TU99-F1
#
_cell.length_a   1.000
_cell.length_b   1.000
_cell.length_c   1.000
_cell.angle_alpha   90.00
_cell.angle_beta   90.00
_cell.angle_gamma   90.00
#
_symmetry.space_group_name_H-M   'P 1'
#
loop_
_entity.id
_entity.type
_entity.pdbx_description
1 polymer ?
#
loop_
_entity_poly.entity_id
_entity_poly.type
_entity_poly.pdbx_seq_one_letter_code
_entity_poly.pdbx_strand_id
1 'polypeptide(L)'
;MARSRRSRSVRKTRNAAIAAQERTYVKAPHSFVFAHTGVGSLVKQLSLDLRRVFEPFTASSLRVSKRNVLKDFINIAGPLNVTHLLYLTHPRADKLSAKRARHAANSSKKKTRCKSGPEDSGDEEVSLKDAVSEPGNAKAGKFNA
;
A
#
# COMPACT_ATOMS: atom_id res chain seq x y z
N MET A 1 13.69 -47.34 -30.69
CA MET A 1 12.74 -47.66 -29.60
C MET A 1 11.53 -46.74 -29.70
N ALA A 2 10.43 -47.17 -30.32
CA ALA A 2 9.21 -46.35 -30.46
C ALA A 2 8.38 -46.39 -29.16
N ARG A 3 8.10 -45.23 -28.56
CA ARG A 3 7.24 -45.14 -27.35
C ARG A 3 5.81 -45.56 -27.71
N SER A 4 5.34 -46.67 -27.14
CA SER A 4 3.95 -47.11 -27.25
C SER A 4 3.00 -46.02 -26.74
N ARG A 5 2.06 -45.64 -27.60
CA ARG A 5 1.04 -44.63 -27.34
C ARG A 5 0.06 -45.18 -26.31
N ARG A 6 0.05 -44.62 -25.09
CA ARG A 6 -0.89 -44.97 -24.00
C ARG A 6 -2.34 -45.08 -24.52
N SER A 7 -3.07 -46.08 -24.00
CA SER A 7 -4.48 -46.35 -24.30
C SER A 7 -5.35 -45.10 -24.21
N ARG A 8 -6.38 -45.02 -25.07
CA ARG A 8 -7.34 -43.90 -25.13
C ARG A 8 -8.04 -43.66 -23.79
N SER A 9 -8.36 -44.74 -23.04
CA SER A 9 -8.95 -44.67 -21.70
C SER A 9 -8.00 -43.99 -20.70
N VAL A 10 -6.73 -44.39 -20.70
CA VAL A 10 -5.68 -43.84 -19.82
C VAL A 10 -5.44 -42.35 -20.08
N ARG A 11 -5.63 -41.87 -21.31
CA ARG A 11 -5.55 -40.44 -21.62
C ARG A 11 -6.78 -39.68 -21.12
N LYS A 12 -7.97 -40.26 -21.29
CA LYS A 12 -9.23 -39.65 -20.85
C LYS A 12 -9.27 -39.45 -19.33
N THR A 13 -8.85 -40.47 -18.56
CA THR A 13 -8.79 -40.39 -17.09
C THR A 13 -7.75 -39.37 -16.61
N ARG A 14 -6.56 -39.35 -17.22
CA ARG A 14 -5.53 -38.33 -16.90
C ARG A 14 -6.04 -36.92 -17.16
N ASN A 15 -6.68 -36.67 -18.30
CA ASN A 15 -7.20 -35.34 -18.63
C ASN A 15 -8.31 -34.89 -17.67
N ALA A 16 -9.18 -35.82 -17.25
CA ALA A 16 -10.20 -35.53 -16.24
C ALA A 16 -9.58 -35.17 -14.88
N ALA A 17 -8.50 -35.86 -14.48
CA ALA A 17 -7.77 -35.56 -13.26
C ALA A 17 -7.09 -34.17 -13.31
N ILE A 18 -6.49 -33.80 -14.45
CA ILE A 18 -5.90 -32.46 -14.65
C ILE A 18 -6.97 -31.39 -14.55
N ALA A 19 -8.11 -31.56 -15.23
CA ALA A 19 -9.22 -30.60 -15.16
C ALA A 19 -9.79 -30.45 -13.75
N ALA A 20 -9.84 -31.54 -12.97
CA ALA A 20 -10.23 -31.47 -11.55
C ALA A 20 -9.20 -30.71 -10.70
N GLN A 21 -7.90 -30.95 -10.93
CA GLN A 21 -6.82 -30.23 -10.26
C GLN A 21 -6.83 -28.74 -10.58
N GLU A 22 -7.07 -28.35 -11.84
CA GLU A 22 -7.18 -26.95 -12.25
C GLU A 22 -8.32 -26.23 -11.52
N ARG A 23 -9.48 -26.87 -11.38
CA ARG A 23 -10.62 -26.30 -10.64
C ARG A 23 -10.30 -26.09 -9.16
N THR A 24 -9.63 -27.07 -8.55
CA THR A 24 -9.20 -26.96 -7.15
C THR A 24 -8.13 -25.88 -6.98
N TYR A 25 -7.20 -25.77 -7.94
CA TYR A 25 -6.15 -24.77 -7.93
C TYR A 25 -6.74 -23.36 -7.98
N VAL A 26 -7.68 -23.07 -8.89
CA VAL A 26 -8.34 -21.75 -8.99
C VAL A 26 -9.06 -21.37 -7.70
N LYS A 27 -9.68 -22.32 -7.00
CA LYS A 27 -10.40 -22.08 -5.74
C LYS A 27 -9.47 -21.92 -4.53
N ALA A 28 -8.23 -22.41 -4.62
CA ALA A 28 -7.30 -22.36 -3.51
C ALA A 28 -6.91 -20.92 -3.15
N PRO A 29 -6.56 -20.65 -1.88
CA PRO A 29 -6.05 -19.35 -1.48
C PRO A 29 -4.66 -19.11 -2.10
N HIS A 30 -4.53 -18.10 -2.94
CA HIS A 30 -3.27 -17.73 -3.56
C HIS A 30 -2.50 -16.67 -2.75
N SER A 31 -1.19 -16.59 -2.99
CA SER A 31 -0.32 -15.57 -2.40
C SER A 31 0.38 -14.73 -3.48
N PHE A 32 0.51 -13.43 -3.22
CA PHE A 32 1.24 -12.50 -4.07
C PHE A 32 2.47 -12.00 -3.33
N VAL A 33 3.65 -12.28 -3.88
CA VAL A 33 4.91 -11.81 -3.35
C VAL A 33 5.59 -10.91 -4.37
N PHE A 34 5.81 -9.66 -4.02
CA PHE A 34 6.52 -8.73 -4.88
C PHE A 34 7.24 -7.61 -4.13
N ALA A 35 8.21 -7.00 -4.79
CA ALA A 35 8.99 -5.91 -4.24
C ALA A 35 8.68 -4.59 -4.95
N HIS A 36 8.82 -3.48 -4.22
CA HIS A 36 8.68 -2.14 -4.77
C HIS A 36 9.72 -1.87 -5.86
N THR A 37 9.40 -0.97 -6.79
CA THR A 37 10.36 -0.56 -7.81
C THR A 37 11.39 0.42 -7.24
N GLY A 38 12.67 0.19 -7.51
CA GLY A 38 13.76 0.98 -6.89
C GLY A 38 14.31 0.41 -5.59
N VAL A 39 13.96 -0.82 -5.22
CA VAL A 39 14.65 -1.59 -4.19
C VAL A 39 16.00 -2.13 -4.69
N GLY A 40 16.92 -2.40 -3.74
CA GLY A 40 18.22 -3.01 -4.02
C GLY A 40 18.13 -4.44 -4.56
N SER A 41 19.24 -4.93 -5.13
CA SER A 41 19.34 -6.28 -5.72
C SER A 41 19.02 -7.40 -4.72
N LEU A 42 19.50 -7.28 -3.48
CA LEU A 42 19.28 -8.26 -2.41
C LEU A 42 17.80 -8.49 -2.12
N VAL A 43 17.02 -7.42 -2.05
CA VAL A 43 15.57 -7.52 -1.81
C VAL A 43 14.84 -8.12 -3.01
N LYS A 44 15.33 -7.87 -4.23
CA LYS A 44 14.79 -8.55 -5.43
C LYS A 44 15.09 -10.04 -5.39
N GLN A 45 16.31 -10.45 -5.03
CA GLN A 45 16.66 -11.86 -4.87
C GLN A 45 15.79 -12.51 -3.78
N LEU A 46 15.67 -11.88 -2.62
CA LEU A 46 14.78 -12.34 -1.56
C LEU A 46 13.33 -12.51 -2.06
N SER A 47 12.83 -11.59 -2.87
CA SER A 47 11.48 -11.72 -3.43
C SER A 47 11.32 -12.94 -4.35
N LEU A 48 12.38 -13.31 -5.09
CA LEU A 48 12.39 -14.51 -5.93
C LEU A 48 12.49 -15.78 -5.08
N ASP A 49 13.29 -15.76 -4.02
CA ASP A 49 13.42 -16.90 -3.12
C ASP A 49 12.14 -17.14 -2.32
N LEU A 50 11.46 -16.08 -1.86
CA LEU A 50 10.14 -16.21 -1.26
C LEU A 50 9.14 -16.82 -2.26
N ARG A 51 9.16 -16.42 -3.54
CA ARG A 51 8.29 -17.06 -4.54
C ARG A 51 8.57 -18.56 -4.71
N ARG A 52 9.82 -18.99 -4.59
CA ARG A 52 10.17 -20.43 -4.60
C ARG A 52 9.60 -21.15 -3.38
N VAL A 53 9.61 -20.51 -2.22
CA VAL A 53 9.03 -21.07 -0.98
C VAL A 53 7.51 -21.13 -1.05
N PHE A 54 6.87 -20.15 -1.69
CA PHE A 54 5.41 -20.06 -1.82
C PHE A 54 4.82 -20.79 -3.04
N GLU A 55 5.64 -21.41 -3.91
CA GLU A 55 5.12 -22.33 -4.94
C GLU A 55 4.42 -23.53 -4.28
N PRO A 56 3.30 -24.03 -4.83
CA PRO A 56 2.74 -23.76 -6.16
C PRO A 56 1.69 -22.64 -6.21
N PHE A 57 1.21 -22.13 -5.07
CA PHE A 57 0.04 -21.22 -5.00
C PHE A 57 0.40 -19.74 -5.10
N THR A 58 1.51 -19.42 -5.76
CA THR A 58 1.98 -18.04 -5.93
C THR A 58 2.13 -17.69 -7.40
N ALA A 59 2.01 -16.40 -7.71
CA ALA A 59 2.19 -15.91 -9.07
C ALA A 59 3.69 -15.79 -9.41
N SER A 60 4.32 -16.91 -9.79
CA SER A 60 5.74 -16.98 -10.17
C SER A 60 6.09 -16.01 -11.31
N SER A 61 5.18 -15.84 -12.28
CA SER A 61 5.34 -14.97 -13.46
C SER A 61 5.04 -13.48 -13.20
N LEU A 62 4.63 -13.10 -11.99
CA LEU A 62 4.22 -11.72 -11.69
C LEU A 62 5.40 -10.74 -11.83
N ARG A 63 5.33 -9.83 -12.81
CA ARG A 63 6.36 -8.82 -13.07
C ARG A 63 5.90 -7.44 -12.58
N VAL A 64 6.68 -6.83 -11.69
CA VAL A 64 6.41 -5.46 -11.21
C VAL A 64 7.17 -4.46 -12.07
N SER A 65 6.43 -3.56 -12.70
CA SER A 65 6.96 -2.40 -13.42
C SER A 65 6.84 -1.12 -12.60
N LYS A 66 7.59 -0.08 -12.95
CA LYS A 66 7.54 1.23 -12.27
C LYS A 66 6.19 1.92 -12.41
N ARG A 67 5.43 1.58 -13.45
CA ARG A 67 4.09 2.11 -13.72
C ARG A 67 3.03 1.50 -12.81
N ASN A 68 3.30 0.34 -12.24
CA ASN A 68 2.32 -0.39 -11.45
C ASN A 68 2.28 0.18 -10.03
N VAL A 69 1.08 0.50 -9.56
CA VAL A 69 0.84 0.96 -8.20
C VAL A 69 0.35 -0.21 -7.35
N LEU A 70 0.54 -0.15 -6.03
CA LEU A 70 0.03 -1.18 -5.10
C LEU A 70 -1.49 -1.43 -5.29
N LYS A 71 -2.24 -0.37 -5.63
CA LYS A 71 -3.68 -0.43 -5.92
C LYS A 71 -4.01 -1.43 -7.02
N ASP A 72 -3.19 -1.51 -8.07
CA ASP A 72 -3.45 -2.39 -9.22
C ASP A 72 -3.37 -3.86 -8.80
N PHE A 73 -2.42 -4.19 -7.93
CA PHE A 73 -2.27 -5.56 -7.40
C PHE A 73 -3.44 -5.95 -6.48
N ILE A 74 -3.94 -5.02 -5.68
CA ILE A 74 -5.10 -5.26 -4.81
C ILE A 74 -6.37 -5.47 -5.65
N ASN A 75 -6.56 -4.69 -6.71
CA ASN A 75 -7.71 -4.85 -7.60
C ASN A 75 -7.70 -6.22 -8.30
N ILE A 76 -6.53 -6.75 -8.64
CA ILE A 76 -6.35 -8.06 -9.27
C ILE A 76 -6.49 -9.21 -8.25
N ALA A 77 -6.27 -8.95 -6.95
CA ALA A 77 -6.30 -9.96 -5.91
C ALA A 77 -7.66 -10.66 -5.75
N GLY A 78 -8.76 -9.92 -5.95
CA GLY A 78 -10.13 -10.45 -5.85
C GLY A 78 -10.41 -11.62 -6.82
N PRO A 79 -10.35 -11.40 -8.15
CA PRO A 79 -10.67 -12.45 -9.12
C PRO A 79 -9.69 -13.63 -9.14
N LEU A 80 -8.48 -13.46 -8.59
CA LEU A 80 -7.46 -14.52 -8.52
C LEU A 80 -7.40 -15.22 -7.15
N ASN A 81 -8.38 -14.99 -6.27
CA ASN A 81 -8.47 -15.61 -4.95
C ASN A 81 -7.20 -15.43 -4.11
N VAL A 82 -6.58 -14.25 -4.18
CA VAL A 82 -5.38 -13.94 -3.42
C VAL A 82 -5.76 -13.54 -2.00
N THR A 83 -5.24 -14.27 -1.02
CA THR A 83 -5.50 -14.07 0.41
C THR A 83 -4.31 -13.43 1.11
N HIS A 84 -3.09 -13.76 0.68
CA HIS A 84 -1.86 -13.30 1.31
C HIS A 84 -1.10 -12.38 0.36
N LEU A 85 -0.80 -11.16 0.82
CA LEU A 85 -0.03 -10.16 0.07
C LEU A 85 1.27 -9.84 0.82
N LEU A 86 2.41 -10.14 0.22
CA LEU A 86 3.73 -9.77 0.71
C LEU A 86 4.32 -8.69 -0.20
N TYR A 87 4.48 -7.49 0.37
CA TYR A 87 5.03 -6.32 -0.31
C TYR A 87 6.34 -5.89 0.33
N LEU A 88 7.46 -6.16 -0.35
CA LEU A 88 8.79 -5.81 0.15
C LEU A 88 9.16 -4.38 -0.25
N THR A 89 9.51 -3.57 0.74
CA THR A 89 10.01 -2.20 0.52
C THR A 89 11.39 -2.04 1.13
N HIS A 90 12.23 -1.28 0.45
CA HIS A 90 13.56 -0.91 0.95
C HIS A 90 13.70 0.61 0.88
N PRO A 91 13.45 1.34 1.99
CA PRO A 91 13.67 2.77 2.03
C PRO A 91 15.18 3.06 2.02
N ARG A 92 15.60 4.04 1.23
CA ARG A 92 16.97 4.58 1.31
C ARG A 92 17.21 5.16 2.70
N ALA A 93 18.40 4.96 3.26
CA ALA A 93 18.78 5.41 4.60
C ALA A 93 18.46 6.90 4.82
N ASP A 94 18.78 7.77 3.85
CA ASP A 94 18.54 9.22 3.91
C ASP A 94 17.05 9.58 4.06
N LYS A 95 16.18 8.79 3.42
CA LYS A 95 14.73 9.00 3.46
C LYS A 95 14.08 8.33 4.67
N LEU A 96 14.82 7.51 5.40
CA LEU A 96 14.34 6.67 6.48
C LEU A 96 14.14 7.50 7.76
N SER A 97 15.15 8.30 8.15
CA SER A 97 15.08 9.21 9.32
C SER A 97 13.93 10.21 9.18
N ALA A 98 13.83 10.87 8.03
CA ALA A 98 12.76 11.81 7.74
C ALA A 98 11.37 11.15 7.72
N LYS A 99 11.23 9.94 7.15
CA LYS A 99 9.97 9.19 7.19
C LYS A 99 9.59 8.78 8.61
N ARG A 100 10.54 8.32 9.43
CA ARG A 100 10.31 7.96 10.84
C ARG A 100 9.88 9.17 11.66
N ALA A 101 10.59 10.30 11.52
CA ALA A 101 10.24 11.55 12.19
C ALA A 101 8.83 12.05 11.80
N ARG A 102 8.50 12.02 10.50
CA ARG A 102 7.16 12.37 10.01
C ARG A 102 6.07 11.44 10.54
N HIS A 103 6.32 10.13 10.56
CA HIS A 103 5.36 9.17 11.09
C HIS A 103 5.13 9.37 12.59
N ALA A 104 6.19 9.58 13.36
CA ALA A 104 6.11 9.92 14.78
C ALA A 104 5.26 11.18 15.00
N ALA A 105 5.52 12.26 14.25
CA ALA A 105 4.76 13.52 14.33
C ALA A 105 3.29 13.38 13.89
N ASN A 106 3.01 12.57 12.86
CA ASN A 106 1.63 12.33 12.42
C ASN A 106 0.87 11.43 13.40
N SER A 107 1.55 10.46 14.03
CA SER A 107 0.96 9.60 15.04
C SER A 107 0.64 10.38 16.32
N SER A 108 1.49 11.31 16.73
CA SER A 108 1.21 12.19 17.88
C SER A 108 0.08 13.15 17.57
N LYS A 109 0.05 13.78 16.38
CA LYS A 109 -1.07 14.62 15.94
C LYS A 109 -2.39 13.88 15.86
N LYS A 110 -2.40 12.62 15.40
CA LYS A 110 -3.61 11.79 15.40
C LYS A 110 -4.06 11.47 16.83
N LYS A 111 -3.12 11.18 17.74
CA LYS A 111 -3.41 10.89 19.15
C LYS A 111 -3.94 12.11 19.90
N THR A 112 -3.42 13.31 19.65
CA THR A 112 -3.96 14.55 20.22
C THR A 112 -5.32 14.89 19.65
N ARG A 113 -5.53 14.71 18.33
CA ARG A 113 -6.83 14.95 17.67
C ARG A 113 -7.94 13.99 18.10
N CYS A 114 -7.59 12.80 18.59
CA CYS A 114 -8.55 11.85 19.17
C CYS A 114 -8.81 12.08 20.66
N LYS A 115 -7.98 12.87 21.36
CA LYS A 115 -8.19 13.24 22.77
C LYS A 115 -9.07 14.48 22.93
N SER A 116 -9.11 15.36 21.95
CA SER A 116 -10.06 16.47 21.87
C SER A 116 -11.36 15.98 21.20
N GLY A 117 -12.13 15.13 21.88
CA GLY A 117 -13.58 15.10 21.69
C GLY A 117 -14.19 16.30 22.42
N PRO A 118 -15.33 16.86 21.96
CA PRO A 118 -15.92 18.04 22.58
C PRO A 118 -16.46 17.67 23.96
N GLU A 119 -15.77 18.11 25.01
CA GLU A 119 -16.39 18.23 26.32
C GLU A 119 -17.15 19.56 26.32
N ASP A 120 -18.46 19.45 26.29
CA ASP A 120 -19.43 20.53 26.24
C ASP A 120 -19.66 21.01 27.68
N SER A 121 -19.18 22.20 28.03
CA SER A 121 -19.64 22.90 29.23
C SER A 121 -19.27 24.39 29.20
N GLY A 122 -20.30 25.22 29.06
CA GLY A 122 -20.54 26.35 29.95
C GLY A 122 -19.83 27.65 29.62
N ASP A 123 -20.63 28.59 29.14
CA ASP A 123 -20.38 30.03 29.06
C ASP A 123 -19.77 30.61 30.35
N GLU A 124 -18.89 31.61 30.24
CA GLU A 124 -18.82 32.77 31.15
C GLU A 124 -18.05 33.95 30.51
N GLU A 125 -18.85 34.96 30.19
CA GLU A 125 -18.68 36.40 30.33
C GLU A 125 -17.57 37.23 29.65
N VAL A 126 -18.10 38.35 29.15
CA VAL A 126 -17.52 39.51 28.47
C VAL A 126 -16.92 40.47 29.48
N SER A 127 -15.82 41.15 29.15
CA SER A 127 -15.61 42.52 29.64
C SER A 127 -14.76 43.38 28.71
N LEU A 128 -15.45 44.40 28.20
CA LEU A 128 -15.00 45.57 27.46
C LEU A 128 -14.55 46.64 28.48
N LYS A 129 -13.41 47.34 28.27
CA LYS A 129 -12.92 48.64 28.82
C LYS A 129 -11.37 48.64 28.80
N ASP A 130 -10.58 49.65 28.41
CA ASP A 130 -10.65 51.12 28.41
C ASP A 130 -9.86 51.65 27.16
N ALA A 131 -10.36 52.57 26.34
CA ALA A 131 -10.39 54.04 26.46
C ALA A 131 -9.01 54.75 26.48
N VAL A 132 -8.82 55.64 25.47
CA VAL A 132 -8.22 57.01 25.48
C VAL A 132 -7.31 57.32 24.27
N SER A 133 -7.85 58.24 23.46
CA SER A 133 -7.35 59.23 22.46
C SER A 133 -5.93 59.82 22.71
N GLU A 134 -5.15 60.45 21.80
CA GLU A 134 -5.26 61.03 20.45
C GLU A 134 -3.79 61.43 19.99
N PRO A 135 -3.50 62.29 18.98
CA PRO A 135 -3.20 61.97 17.57
C PRO A 135 -1.81 62.48 17.08
N GLY A 136 -1.47 62.33 15.79
CA GLY A 136 -0.27 62.98 15.24
C GLY A 136 0.19 62.64 13.81
N ASN A 137 -0.53 63.18 12.81
CA ASN A 137 -0.10 63.75 11.51
C ASN A 137 1.17 63.24 10.76
N ALA A 138 1.02 62.83 9.48
CA ALA A 138 1.81 63.39 8.35
C ALA A 138 1.35 62.88 6.95
N LYS A 139 0.74 63.80 6.18
CA LYS A 139 0.88 64.10 4.74
C LYS A 139 0.90 63.01 3.66
N ALA A 140 -0.17 63.03 2.86
CA ALA A 140 -0.25 63.31 1.42
C ALA A 140 0.89 62.85 0.47
N GLY A 141 0.53 61.90 -0.41
CA GLY A 141 1.24 61.59 -1.65
C GLY A 141 0.25 61.13 -2.72
N LYS A 142 0.37 61.68 -3.92
CA LYS A 142 -0.66 61.81 -4.97
C LYS A 142 -0.91 60.56 -5.84
N PHE A 143 -2.14 60.52 -6.33
CA PHE A 143 -2.69 59.94 -7.58
C PHE A 143 -1.71 59.62 -8.74
N ASN A 144 -2.00 58.51 -9.45
CA ASN A 144 -2.11 58.30 -10.93
C ASN A 144 -1.90 56.80 -11.22
N ALA A 145 -2.50 56.13 -12.20
CA ALA A 145 -3.61 56.33 -13.14
C ALA A 145 -4.05 54.91 -13.54
#